data_AF-A0AAV5SKT6-F1
#
_entry.id   AF-A0AAV5SKT6-F1
#
_cell.length_a   1.000
_cell.length_b   1.000
_cell.length_c   1.000
_cell.angle_alpha   90.00
_cell.angle_beta   90.00
_cell.angle_gamma   90.00
#
_symmetry.space_group_name_H-M   'P 1'
#
loop_
_entity.id
_entity.type
_entity.pdbx_description
1 polymer ?
#
loop_
_entity_poly.entity_id
_entity_poly.type
_entity_poly.pdbx_seq_one_letter_code
_entity_poly.pdbx_strand_id
1 'polypeptide(L)'
;SKFKDPRSLPISASQSAVSIVSILTVAVFVFTPLGKGRASPVLFFSLGCYFLVYLYSYPWPPVSEPIVVNSTANPHGCDATELEWCATQWHVKVWYWLPVTVIFFAMAVPTSMISLDTVYSKLLGNIDQNMMQGALVLADDLASSIAPIVTMKIYTAYGPATFWLVLAGSALVGFLAWLPMIPKMRRLKI
;
A
#
# COMPACT_ATOMS: atom_id res chain seq x y z
N SER A 1 -27.26 -2.88 -20.09
CA SER A 1 -26.02 -2.67 -20.89
C SER A 1 -24.99 -1.81 -20.14
N LYS A 2 -24.86 -1.96 -18.81
CA LYS A 2 -24.20 -1.00 -17.90
C LYS A 2 -22.72 -1.29 -17.62
N PHE A 3 -21.98 -1.87 -18.58
CA PHE A 3 -20.67 -2.50 -18.31
C PHE A 3 -19.63 -2.28 -19.42
N LYS A 4 -19.51 -1.07 -19.94
CA LYS A 4 -18.40 -0.73 -20.85
C LYS A 4 -17.83 0.65 -20.59
N ASP A 5 -17.47 0.90 -19.34
CA ASP A 5 -16.50 1.95 -19.04
C ASP A 5 -15.12 1.44 -19.50
N PRO A 6 -14.47 2.05 -20.50
CA PRO A 6 -13.17 1.60 -21.01
C PRO A 6 -12.04 1.68 -19.96
N ARG A 7 -12.31 2.33 -18.81
CA ARG A 7 -11.39 2.47 -17.67
C ARG A 7 -11.49 1.35 -16.63
N SER A 8 -12.57 0.55 -16.61
CA SER A 8 -12.72 -0.54 -15.63
C SER A 8 -11.87 -1.77 -15.98
N LEU A 9 -11.72 -2.05 -17.27
CA LEU A 9 -10.91 -3.15 -17.78
C LEU A 9 -9.44 -3.12 -17.32
N PRO A 10 -8.68 -2.00 -17.44
CA PRO A 10 -7.31 -1.95 -16.97
C PRO A 10 -7.19 -2.06 -15.45
N ILE A 11 -8.16 -1.55 -14.69
CA ILE A 11 -8.17 -1.66 -13.22
C ILE A 11 -8.35 -3.13 -12.81
N SER A 12 -9.33 -3.83 -13.35
CA SER A 12 -9.54 -5.25 -13.07
C SER A 12 -8.36 -6.11 -13.50
N ALA A 13 -7.75 -5.83 -14.67
CA ALA A 13 -6.56 -6.52 -15.13
C ALA A 13 -5.36 -6.32 -14.18
N SER A 14 -5.16 -5.09 -13.70
CA SER A 14 -4.09 -4.79 -12.75
C SER A 14 -4.27 -5.51 -11.41
N GLN A 15 -5.51 -5.62 -10.92
CA GLN A 15 -5.83 -6.37 -9.70
C GLN A 15 -5.53 -7.86 -9.85
N SER A 16 -5.90 -8.48 -10.98
CA SER A 16 -5.53 -9.88 -11.25
C SER A 16 -4.02 -10.07 -11.32
N ALA A 17 -3.29 -9.14 -11.96
CA ALA A 17 -1.84 -9.18 -12.03
C ALA A 17 -1.19 -9.08 -10.63
N VAL A 18 -1.66 -8.16 -9.79
CA VAL A 18 -1.21 -8.04 -8.39
C VAL A 18 -1.41 -9.36 -7.65
N SER A 19 -2.58 -9.99 -7.75
CA SER A 19 -2.85 -11.27 -7.08
C SER A 19 -1.91 -12.39 -7.54
N ILE A 20 -1.63 -12.50 -8.84
CA ILE A 20 -0.70 -13.50 -9.38
C ILE A 20 0.72 -13.25 -8.85
N VAL A 21 1.20 -12.01 -8.90
CA VAL A 21 2.53 -11.64 -8.39
C VAL A 21 2.63 -11.85 -6.88
N SER A 22 1.57 -11.59 -6.13
CA SER A 22 1.50 -11.85 -4.69
C SER A 22 1.62 -13.35 -4.38
N ILE A 23 0.88 -14.20 -5.11
CA ILE A 23 0.98 -15.66 -4.96
C ILE A 23 2.40 -16.14 -5.27
N LEU A 24 3.02 -15.62 -6.34
CA LEU A 24 4.40 -15.96 -6.68
C LEU A 24 5.38 -15.47 -5.62
N THR A 25 5.18 -14.28 -5.06
CA THR A 25 6.02 -13.75 -3.98
C THR A 25 5.95 -14.64 -2.75
N VAL A 26 4.74 -15.05 -2.34
CA VAL A 26 4.55 -15.98 -1.22
C VAL A 26 5.18 -17.34 -1.52
N ALA A 27 4.98 -17.89 -2.72
CA ALA A 27 5.57 -19.16 -3.12
C ALA A 27 7.10 -19.09 -3.06
N VAL A 28 7.71 -18.03 -3.61
CA VAL A 28 9.16 -17.81 -3.50
C VAL A 28 9.55 -17.75 -2.02
N PHE A 29 8.87 -16.97 -1.20
CA PHE A 29 9.21 -16.84 0.22
C PHE A 29 9.14 -18.17 0.98
N VAL A 30 8.12 -18.99 0.71
CA VAL A 30 7.91 -20.30 1.36
C VAL A 30 8.88 -21.37 0.88
N PHE A 31 9.10 -21.46 -0.44
CA PHE A 31 9.92 -22.53 -1.03
C PHE A 31 11.42 -22.21 -1.08
N THR A 32 11.81 -20.93 -0.98
CA THR A 32 13.23 -20.56 -0.90
C THR A 32 13.71 -20.46 0.55
N PRO A 33 15.02 -20.62 0.81
CA PRO A 33 15.60 -20.44 2.14
C PRO A 33 15.43 -19.02 2.71
N LEU A 34 14.91 -18.05 1.93
CA LEU A 34 14.52 -16.73 2.44
C LEU A 34 13.46 -16.82 3.54
N GLY A 35 12.51 -17.77 3.45
CA GLY A 35 11.51 -18.01 4.50
C GLY A 35 12.09 -18.63 5.79
N LYS A 36 13.31 -19.19 5.73
CA LYS A 36 14.07 -19.63 6.92
C LYS A 36 14.85 -18.48 7.56
N GLY A 37 14.82 -17.29 6.95
CA GLY A 37 15.45 -16.08 7.44
C GLY A 37 14.75 -15.49 8.66
N ARG A 38 15.31 -14.38 9.14
CA ARG A 38 14.69 -13.57 10.19
C ARG A 38 13.52 -12.79 9.60
N ALA A 39 12.39 -12.76 10.29
CA ALA A 39 11.21 -11.97 9.95
C ALA A 39 11.45 -10.46 10.10
N SER A 40 12.35 -10.04 10.99
CA SER A 40 12.63 -8.62 11.22
C SER A 40 13.14 -7.89 9.95
N PRO A 41 14.17 -8.38 9.22
CA PRO A 41 14.57 -7.79 7.93
C PRO A 41 13.46 -7.74 6.88
N VAL A 42 12.59 -8.75 6.85
CA VAL A 42 11.47 -8.84 5.89
C VAL A 42 10.42 -7.77 6.19
N LEU A 43 10.14 -7.50 7.47
CA LEU A 43 9.25 -6.43 7.89
C LEU A 43 9.76 -5.03 7.50
N PHE A 44 11.07 -4.77 7.72
CA PHE A 44 11.67 -3.50 7.30
C PHE A 44 11.73 -3.37 5.78
N PHE A 45 11.96 -4.47 5.05
CA PHE A 45 11.89 -4.49 3.60
C PHE A 45 10.49 -4.12 3.10
N SER A 46 9.43 -4.75 3.66
CA SER A 46 8.05 -4.46 3.25
C SER A 46 7.65 -3.02 3.54
N LEU A 47 8.01 -2.48 4.71
CA LEU A 47 7.75 -1.08 5.06
C LEU A 47 8.52 -0.11 4.15
N GLY A 48 9.77 -0.45 3.79
CA GLY A 48 10.54 0.30 2.80
C GLY A 48 9.88 0.30 1.42
N CYS A 49 9.40 -0.85 0.95
CA CYS A 49 8.66 -0.95 -0.31
C CYS A 49 7.40 -0.09 -0.32
N TYR A 50 6.61 -0.08 0.76
CA TYR A 50 5.46 0.82 0.89
C TYR A 50 5.86 2.29 0.83
N PHE A 51 6.87 2.69 1.59
CA PHE A 51 7.37 4.07 1.56
C PHE A 51 7.79 4.50 0.15
N LEU A 52 8.57 3.66 -0.54
CA LEU A 52 9.05 3.93 -1.89
C LEU A 52 7.91 4.01 -2.90
N VAL A 53 6.92 3.11 -2.83
CA VAL A 53 5.80 3.11 -3.78
C VAL A 53 4.89 4.33 -3.59
N TYR A 54 4.66 4.76 -2.35
CA TYR A 54 3.89 5.97 -2.07
C TYR A 54 4.64 7.23 -2.50
N LEU A 55 5.95 7.29 -2.27
CA LEU A 55 6.79 8.40 -2.73
C LEU A 55 6.88 8.46 -4.26
N TYR A 56 6.96 7.30 -4.91
CA TYR A 56 6.93 7.19 -6.38
C TYR A 56 5.58 7.64 -6.96
N SER A 57 4.49 7.40 -6.23
CA SER A 57 3.14 7.79 -6.65
C SER A 57 2.88 9.30 -6.54
N TYR A 58 3.75 10.03 -5.85
CA TYR A 58 3.69 11.49 -5.80
C TYR A 58 3.90 12.09 -7.21
N PRO A 59 3.12 13.12 -7.60
CA PRO A 59 3.23 13.71 -8.94
C PRO A 59 4.49 14.56 -9.12
N TRP A 60 5.62 13.90 -9.40
CA TRP A 60 6.88 14.57 -9.70
C TRP A 60 6.84 15.27 -11.07
N PRO A 61 7.42 16.48 -11.21
CA PRO A 61 7.39 17.25 -12.46
C PRO A 61 7.75 16.49 -13.76
N PRO A 62 8.76 15.58 -13.82
CA PRO A 62 9.13 14.93 -15.07
C PRO A 62 8.18 13.81 -15.54
N VAL A 63 7.38 13.24 -14.64
CA VAL A 63 6.55 12.04 -14.91
C VAL A 63 5.05 12.31 -14.78
N SER A 64 4.69 13.56 -14.51
CA SER A 64 3.33 14.00 -14.27
C SER A 64 2.73 14.76 -15.44
N GLU A 65 1.41 14.72 -15.50
CA GLU A 65 0.61 15.47 -16.46
C GLU A 65 -0.60 16.12 -15.75
N PRO A 66 -1.09 17.26 -16.26
CA PRO A 66 -2.22 17.95 -15.66
C PRO A 66 -3.48 17.07 -15.71
N ILE A 67 -4.31 17.19 -14.69
CA ILE A 67 -5.58 16.46 -14.63
C ILE A 67 -6.54 17.03 -15.69
N VAL A 68 -7.16 16.15 -16.47
CA VAL A 68 -8.15 16.56 -17.48
C VAL A 68 -9.44 16.97 -16.78
N VAL A 69 -9.79 18.26 -16.87
CA VAL A 69 -11.02 18.81 -16.28
C VAL A 69 -12.23 18.51 -17.17
N ASN A 70 -13.37 18.27 -16.53
CA ASN A 70 -14.65 18.04 -17.19
C ASN A 70 -15.01 19.25 -18.06
N SER A 71 -15.24 18.99 -19.36
CA SER A 71 -15.60 19.99 -20.35
C SER A 71 -16.44 19.35 -21.45
N THR A 72 -17.06 20.15 -22.32
CA THR A 72 -17.82 19.63 -23.48
C THR A 72 -16.98 18.71 -24.38
N ALA A 73 -15.67 18.93 -24.45
CA ALA A 73 -14.72 18.07 -25.16
C ALA A 73 -14.30 16.82 -24.36
N ASN A 74 -14.37 16.86 -23.02
CA ASN A 74 -13.98 15.78 -22.12
C ASN A 74 -15.04 15.55 -21.03
N PRO A 75 -16.20 14.95 -21.38
CA PRO A 75 -17.32 14.78 -20.44
C PRO A 75 -17.04 13.82 -19.27
N HIS A 76 -15.90 13.11 -19.33
CA HIS A 76 -15.44 12.17 -18.30
C HIS A 76 -14.17 12.67 -17.57
N GLY A 77 -13.88 13.97 -17.66
CA GLY A 77 -12.83 14.63 -16.90
C GLY A 77 -13.22 14.82 -15.44
N CYS A 78 -12.28 15.27 -14.60
CA CYS A 78 -12.59 15.59 -13.22
C CYS A 78 -13.48 16.84 -13.12
N ASP A 79 -14.51 16.79 -12.28
CA ASP A 79 -15.36 17.95 -12.01
C ASP A 79 -14.69 18.93 -11.04
N ALA A 80 -14.33 20.11 -11.54
CA ALA A 80 -13.73 21.17 -10.73
C ALA A 80 -14.72 21.86 -9.78
N THR A 81 -16.03 21.66 -9.95
CA THR A 81 -17.06 22.19 -9.05
C THR A 81 -17.22 21.34 -7.79
N GLU A 82 -16.98 20.02 -7.90
CA GLU A 82 -16.98 19.11 -6.76
C GLU A 82 -15.59 18.98 -6.11
N LEU A 83 -14.53 19.07 -6.92
CA LEU A 83 -13.15 18.84 -6.51
C LEU A 83 -12.27 20.01 -6.97
N GLU A 84 -12.14 21.04 -6.12
CA GLU A 84 -11.41 22.28 -6.45
C GLU A 84 -9.95 22.05 -6.89
N TRP A 85 -9.32 21.01 -6.35
CA TRP A 85 -7.94 20.65 -6.69
C TRP A 85 -7.78 20.14 -8.13
N CYS A 86 -8.85 19.78 -8.83
CA CYS A 86 -8.76 19.26 -10.21
C CYS A 86 -8.26 20.27 -11.23
N ALA A 87 -8.44 21.57 -10.99
CA ALA A 87 -7.95 22.61 -11.89
C ALA A 87 -6.44 22.90 -11.75
N THR A 88 -5.83 22.53 -10.61
CA THR A 88 -4.47 22.96 -10.25
C THR A 88 -3.48 21.81 -10.07
N GLN A 89 -3.98 20.59 -9.83
CA GLN A 89 -3.14 19.44 -9.51
C GLN A 89 -2.73 18.63 -10.74
N TRP A 90 -1.67 17.86 -10.52
CA TRP A 90 -1.07 16.98 -11.49
C TRP A 90 -1.20 15.53 -11.01
N HIS A 91 -1.16 14.59 -11.94
CA HIS A 91 -1.14 13.17 -11.62
C HIS A 91 0.01 12.48 -12.37
N VAL A 92 0.46 11.34 -11.84
CA VAL A 92 1.50 10.54 -12.51
C VAL A 92 0.87 9.82 -13.71
N LYS A 93 1.58 9.81 -14.85
CA LYS A 93 1.16 9.08 -16.05
C LYS A 93 0.91 7.61 -15.73
N VAL A 94 -0.27 7.10 -16.06
CA VAL A 94 -0.71 5.74 -15.70
C VAL A 94 0.28 4.66 -16.15
N TRP A 95 0.84 4.78 -17.36
CA TRP A 95 1.79 3.78 -17.89
C TRP A 95 3.13 3.73 -17.14
N TYR A 96 3.52 4.84 -16.51
CA TYR A 96 4.70 4.90 -15.66
C TYR A 96 4.38 4.39 -14.26
N TRP A 97 3.21 4.76 -13.75
CA TRP A 97 2.78 4.44 -12.40
C TRP A 97 2.47 2.94 -12.21
N LEU A 98 1.65 2.37 -13.11
CA LEU A 98 1.00 1.07 -12.93
C LEU A 98 1.96 -0.12 -12.79
N PRO A 99 3.02 -0.30 -13.62
CA PRO A 99 3.88 -1.48 -13.50
C PRO A 99 4.66 -1.52 -12.18
N VAL A 100 5.14 -0.36 -11.73
CA VAL A 100 5.90 -0.24 -10.48
C VAL A 100 5.00 -0.49 -9.29
N THR A 101 3.80 0.08 -9.27
CA THR A 101 2.87 -0.14 -8.16
C THR A 101 2.43 -1.59 -8.07
N VAL A 102 2.13 -2.24 -9.20
CA VAL A 102 1.77 -3.67 -9.22
C VAL A 102 2.87 -4.52 -8.58
N ILE A 103 4.13 -4.34 -8.99
CA ILE A 103 5.25 -5.16 -8.49
C ILE A 103 5.52 -4.88 -7.01
N PHE A 104 5.66 -3.61 -6.63
CA PHE A 104 6.04 -3.25 -5.25
C PHE A 104 4.92 -3.55 -4.25
N PHE A 105 3.66 -3.29 -4.56
CA PHE A 105 2.55 -3.68 -3.68
C PHE A 105 2.40 -5.18 -3.58
N ALA A 106 2.48 -5.91 -4.70
CA ALA A 106 2.36 -7.36 -4.69
C ALA A 106 3.49 -8.04 -3.89
N MET A 107 4.65 -7.40 -3.76
CA MET A 107 5.71 -7.85 -2.86
C MET A 107 5.47 -7.41 -1.41
N ALA A 108 5.18 -6.14 -1.20
CA ALA A 108 5.10 -5.53 0.14
C ALA A 108 3.95 -6.09 0.99
N VAL A 109 2.77 -6.28 0.40
CA VAL A 109 1.57 -6.77 1.10
C VAL A 109 1.80 -8.15 1.72
N PRO A 110 2.06 -9.23 0.96
CA PRO A 110 2.21 -10.55 1.54
C PRO A 110 3.42 -10.66 2.49
N THR A 111 4.53 -9.97 2.18
CA THR A 111 5.73 -10.01 3.04
C THR A 111 5.51 -9.28 4.36
N SER A 112 4.75 -8.18 4.38
CA SER A 112 4.36 -7.51 5.62
C SER A 112 3.48 -8.39 6.51
N MET A 113 2.48 -9.09 5.94
CA MET A 113 1.59 -9.95 6.70
C MET A 113 2.33 -11.13 7.33
N ILE A 114 3.11 -11.88 6.52
CA ILE A 114 3.87 -13.04 7.00
C ILE A 114 4.90 -12.64 8.06
N SER A 115 5.61 -11.53 7.84
CA SER A 115 6.62 -11.06 8.80
C SER A 115 5.99 -10.57 10.10
N LEU A 116 4.85 -9.89 10.04
CA LEU A 116 4.14 -9.40 11.22
C LEU A 116 3.59 -10.56 12.06
N ASP A 117 2.97 -11.56 11.45
CA ASP A 117 2.50 -12.78 12.15
C ASP A 117 3.66 -13.54 12.82
N THR A 118 4.80 -13.64 12.11
CA THR A 118 6.00 -14.30 12.65
C THR A 118 6.62 -13.52 13.80
N VAL A 119 6.69 -12.19 13.69
CA VAL A 119 7.19 -11.32 14.77
C VAL A 119 6.27 -11.43 15.98
N TYR A 120 4.96 -11.37 15.77
CA TYR A 120 3.96 -11.39 16.83
C TYR A 120 3.96 -12.72 17.60
N SER A 121 3.91 -13.85 16.90
CA SER A 121 3.97 -15.18 17.51
C SER A 121 5.24 -15.41 18.34
N LYS A 122 6.41 -15.04 17.79
CA LYS A 122 7.69 -15.14 18.52
C LYS A 122 7.80 -14.16 19.69
N LEU A 123 7.17 -12.99 19.60
CA LEU A 123 7.18 -11.98 20.67
C LEU A 123 6.33 -12.43 21.88
N LEU A 124 5.20 -13.09 21.63
CA LEU A 124 4.29 -13.61 22.65
C LEU A 124 4.84 -14.85 23.37
N GLY A 125 5.56 -15.72 22.66
CA GLY A 125 6.13 -16.94 23.25
C GLY A 125 5.05 -17.88 23.77
N ASN A 126 5.02 -18.11 25.09
CA ASN A 126 4.11 -19.04 25.77
C ASN A 126 2.75 -18.42 26.20
N ILE A 127 2.50 -17.15 25.88
CA ILE A 127 1.18 -16.53 26.10
C ILE A 127 0.16 -17.20 25.18
N ASP A 128 -1.13 -17.20 25.55
CA ASP A 128 -2.22 -17.70 24.71
C ASP A 128 -2.26 -16.98 23.34
N GLN A 129 -1.62 -17.61 22.36
CA GLN A 129 -1.44 -17.05 21.02
C GLN A 129 -2.77 -16.90 20.30
N ASN A 130 -3.75 -17.76 20.59
CA ASN A 130 -5.05 -17.74 19.91
C ASN A 130 -5.83 -16.47 20.27
N MET A 131 -5.86 -16.10 21.56
CA MET A 131 -6.54 -14.88 22.01
C MET A 131 -5.87 -13.62 21.46
N MET A 132 -4.54 -13.56 21.54
CA MET A 132 -3.78 -12.39 21.12
C MET A 132 -3.79 -12.21 19.59
N GLN A 133 -3.69 -13.31 18.83
CA GLN A 133 -3.81 -13.25 17.37
C GLN A 133 -5.23 -12.86 16.96
N GLY A 134 -6.26 -13.31 17.68
CA GLY A 134 -7.63 -12.82 17.50
C GLY A 134 -7.74 -11.31 17.71
N ALA A 135 -7.13 -10.76 18.76
CA ALA A 135 -7.11 -9.31 19.00
C ALA A 135 -6.38 -8.54 17.90
N LEU A 136 -5.28 -9.08 17.37
CA LEU A 136 -4.55 -8.49 16.25
C LEU A 136 -5.40 -8.44 14.97
N VAL A 137 -6.12 -9.53 14.65
CA VAL A 137 -7.02 -9.58 13.48
C VAL A 137 -8.16 -8.57 13.63
N LEU A 138 -8.79 -8.46 14.80
CA LEU A 138 -9.83 -7.46 15.04
C LEU A 138 -9.31 -6.02 14.86
N ALA A 139 -8.07 -5.75 15.28
CA ALA A 139 -7.45 -4.45 15.08
C ALA A 139 -7.18 -4.16 13.58
N ASP A 140 -6.73 -5.17 12.84
CA ASP A 140 -6.49 -5.07 11.39
C ASP A 140 -7.80 -4.85 10.60
N ASP A 141 -8.87 -5.56 10.94
CA ASP A 141 -10.19 -5.40 10.33
C ASP A 141 -10.77 -4.00 10.57
N LEU A 142 -10.61 -3.48 11.79
CA LEU A 142 -11.04 -2.12 12.13
C LEU A 142 -10.21 -1.08 11.37
N ALA A 143 -8.89 -1.25 11.32
CA ALA A 143 -8.01 -0.37 10.57
C ALA A 143 -8.37 -0.35 9.08
N SER A 144 -8.63 -1.53 8.49
CA SER A 144 -9.03 -1.70 7.10
C SER A 144 -10.40 -1.10 6.79
N SER A 145 -11.30 -1.05 7.78
CA SER A 145 -12.60 -0.39 7.66
C SER A 145 -12.51 1.14 7.75
N ILE A 146 -11.64 1.66 8.62
CA ILE A 146 -11.46 3.10 8.83
C ILE A 146 -10.59 3.74 7.73
N ALA A 147 -9.58 3.02 7.24
CA ALA A 147 -8.60 3.56 6.30
C ALA A 147 -9.24 4.15 5.02
N PRO A 148 -10.21 3.50 4.34
CA PRO A 148 -10.89 4.07 3.18
C PRO A 148 -11.65 5.37 3.49
N ILE A 149 -12.24 5.47 4.67
CA ILE A 149 -13.00 6.66 5.08
C ILE A 149 -12.04 7.86 5.23
N VAL A 150 -10.95 7.66 5.97
CA VAL A 150 -9.95 8.71 6.22
C VAL A 150 -9.26 9.11 4.92
N THR A 151 -8.82 8.13 4.13
CA THR A 151 -8.13 8.40 2.86
C THR A 151 -9.02 9.08 1.84
N MET A 152 -10.30 8.69 1.74
CA MET A 152 -11.26 9.36 0.86
C MET A 152 -11.44 10.82 1.25
N LYS A 153 -11.57 11.13 2.55
CA LYS A 153 -11.70 12.52 3.03
C LYS A 153 -10.48 13.36 2.68
N ILE A 154 -9.28 12.81 2.87
CA ILE A 154 -8.03 13.48 2.50
C ILE A 154 -7.98 13.73 0.99
N TYR A 155 -8.31 12.72 0.19
CA TYR A 155 -8.31 12.82 -1.27
C TYR A 155 -9.30 13.87 -1.76
N THR A 156 -10.54 13.87 -1.27
CA THR A 156 -11.56 14.84 -1.69
C THR A 156 -11.20 16.26 -1.30
N ALA A 157 -10.58 16.47 -0.13
CA ALA A 157 -10.26 17.81 0.37
C ALA A 157 -8.97 18.38 -0.21
N TYR A 158 -7.92 17.56 -0.38
CA TYR A 158 -6.57 18.04 -0.69
C TYR A 158 -5.98 17.47 -1.99
N GLY A 159 -6.69 16.55 -2.65
CA GLY A 159 -6.28 15.96 -3.91
C GLY A 159 -5.18 14.91 -3.82
N PRO A 160 -4.69 14.44 -4.98
CA PRO A 160 -3.81 13.27 -5.09
C PRO A 160 -2.42 13.48 -4.50
N ALA A 161 -1.82 14.66 -4.64
CA ALA A 161 -0.47 14.92 -4.14
C ALA A 161 -0.39 14.77 -2.61
N THR A 162 -1.32 15.39 -1.90
CA THR A 162 -1.43 15.31 -0.44
C THR A 162 -1.76 13.89 0.02
N PHE A 163 -2.68 13.22 -0.69
CA PHE A 163 -3.02 11.83 -0.42
C PHE A 163 -1.78 10.91 -0.41
N TRP A 164 -0.94 10.98 -1.45
CA TRP A 164 0.27 10.15 -1.51
C TRP A 164 1.31 10.51 -0.45
N LEU A 165 1.46 11.80 -0.12
CA LEU A 165 2.36 12.24 0.95
C LEU A 165 1.93 11.74 2.33
N VAL A 166 0.63 11.74 2.62
CA VAL A 166 0.12 11.20 3.89
C VAL A 166 0.39 9.71 4.00
N LEU A 167 0.22 8.94 2.92
CA LEU A 167 0.53 7.50 2.89
C LEU A 167 2.04 7.22 3.00
N ALA A 168 2.87 8.01 2.33
CA ALA A 168 4.33 7.91 2.50
C ALA A 168 4.73 8.24 3.95
N GLY A 169 4.12 9.29 4.53
CA GLY A 169 4.33 9.68 5.92
C GLY A 169 3.91 8.58 6.90
N SER A 170 2.77 7.92 6.69
CA SER A 170 2.31 6.83 7.56
C SER A 170 3.24 5.62 7.49
N ALA A 171 3.70 5.25 6.28
CA ALA A 171 4.69 4.18 6.10
C ALA A 171 6.02 4.51 6.81
N LEU A 172 6.48 5.76 6.72
CA LEU A 172 7.67 6.23 7.42
C LEU A 172 7.51 6.20 8.94
N VAL A 173 6.38 6.67 9.48
CA VAL A 173 6.07 6.59 10.91
C VAL A 173 6.07 5.14 11.37
N GLY A 174 5.46 4.23 10.59
CA GLY A 174 5.53 2.79 10.84
C GLY A 174 6.98 2.30 10.92
N PHE A 175 7.78 2.57 9.89
CA PHE A 175 9.20 2.20 9.87
C PHE A 175 9.97 2.70 11.09
N LEU A 176 9.79 3.97 11.46
CA LEU A 176 10.45 4.59 12.61
C LEU A 176 9.98 4.01 13.94
N ALA A 177 8.68 3.72 14.08
CA ALA A 177 8.11 3.12 15.29
C ALA A 177 8.68 1.73 15.59
N TRP A 178 9.16 1.01 14.56
CA TRP A 178 9.79 -0.31 14.71
C TRP A 178 11.27 -0.25 15.10
N LEU A 179 11.96 0.90 14.95
CA LEU A 179 13.38 1.03 15.27
C LEU A 179 13.72 0.71 16.74
N PRO A 180 12.98 1.21 17.76
CA PRO A 180 13.24 0.88 19.16
C PRO A 180 13.09 -0.61 19.48
N MET A 181 12.34 -1.37 18.66
CA MET A 181 12.11 -2.79 18.87
C MET A 181 13.22 -3.68 18.30
N ILE A 182 14.14 -3.14 17.49
CA ILE A 182 15.25 -3.88 16.86
C ILE A 182 16.08 -4.68 17.87
N PRO A 183 16.52 -4.13 19.03
CA PRO A 183 17.31 -4.90 19.99
C PRO A 183 16.55 -6.11 20.55
N LYS A 184 15.24 -5.96 20.76
CA LYS A 184 14.38 -7.05 21.25
C LYS A 184 14.22 -8.14 20.19
N MET A 185 14.00 -7.77 18.93
CA MET A 185 13.91 -8.71 17.81
C MET A 185 15.23 -9.48 17.61
N ARG A 186 16.39 -8.82 17.73
CA ARG A 186 17.70 -9.47 17.63
C ARG A 186 17.92 -10.50 18.75
N ARG A 187 17.50 -10.22 19.99
CA ARG A 187 17.61 -11.17 21.12
C ARG A 187 16.76 -12.42 20.91
N LEU A 188 15.55 -12.25 20.38
CA LEU A 188 14.60 -13.34 20.15
C LEU A 188 14.86 -14.11 18.83
N LYS A 189 15.92 -13.77 18.10
CA LYS A 189 16.22 -14.32 16.75
C LYS A 189 14.98 -14.24 15.83
N ILE A 190 14.23 -13.13 15.95
CA ILE A 190 13.07 -12.82 15.13
C ILE A 190 13.54 -12.39 13.77
#